data_AF-A0A2M9MV99-F1
#
_entry.id   AF-A0A2M9MV99-F1
#
_cell.length_a   1.000
_cell.length_b   1.000
_cell.length_c   1.000
_cell.angle_alpha   90.00
_cell.angle_beta   90.00
_cell.angle_gamma   90.00
#
_symmetry.space_group_name_H-M   'P 1'
#
loop_
_entity.id
_entity.type
_entity.pdbx_description
1 polymer ?
#
loop_
_entity_poly.entity_id
_entity_poly.type
_entity_poly.pdbx_seq_one_letter_code
_entity_poly.pdbx_strand_id
1 'polypeptide(L)' 'MDLRYDLLLNPLVIICSLLLIIVPFTLFKINQYLHKYGDPPWKQPKKPD' A
#
# COMPACT_ATOMS: atom_id res chain seq x y z
N MET A 1 -22.89 19.56 14.23
CA MET A 1 -21.89 19.20 13.22
C MET A 1 -22.35 17.93 12.56
N ASP A 2 -22.51 17.97 11.25
CA ASP A 2 -23.10 16.88 10.48
C ASP A 2 -21.96 16.07 9.85
N LEU A 3 -21.80 14.83 10.33
CA LEU A 3 -20.67 13.93 10.06
C LEU A 3 -20.37 13.77 8.56
N ARG A 4 -21.40 13.89 7.72
CA ARG A 4 -21.29 13.76 6.26
C ARG A 4 -20.55 14.93 5.62
N TYR A 5 -20.73 16.14 6.15
CA TYR A 5 -20.05 17.33 5.67
C TYR A 5 -18.61 17.38 6.15
N ASP A 6 -18.34 16.91 7.37
CA ASP A 6 -16.97 16.79 7.88
C ASP A 6 -16.15 15.75 7.09
N LEU A 7 -16.78 14.69 6.59
CA LEU A 7 -16.11 13.68 5.76
C LEU A 7 -15.74 14.21 4.36
N LEU A 8 -16.62 15.00 3.74
CA LEU A 8 -16.49 15.42 2.34
C LEU A 8 -15.87 16.80 2.14
N LEU A 9 -15.99 17.71 3.12
CA LEU A 9 -15.55 19.10 3.01
C LEU A 9 -14.24 19.36 3.76
N ASN A 10 -13.82 18.45 4.63
CA ASN A 10 -12.56 18.60 5.36
C ASN A 10 -11.39 18.01 4.53
N PRO A 11 -10.49 18.86 4.01
CA PRO A 11 -9.39 18.41 3.17
C PRO A 11 -8.44 17.46 3.91
N LEU A 12 -8.28 17.60 5.24
CA LEU A 12 -7.45 16.68 6.03
C LEU A 12 -8.05 15.27 6.07
N VAL A 13 -9.38 15.17 6.18
CA VAL A 13 -10.06 13.87 6.20
C VAL A 13 -9.86 13.16 4.86
N ILE A 14 -10.02 13.88 3.74
CA ILE A 14 -9.77 13.34 2.41
C ILE A 14 -8.32 12.85 2.26
N ILE A 15 -7.34 13.65 2.66
CA ILE A 15 -5.93 13.28 2.59
C ILE A 15 -5.66 12.03 3.44
N CYS A 16 -6.16 11.98 4.67
CA CYS A 16 -6.02 10.82 5.55
C CYS A 16 -6.68 9.56 4.95
N SER A 17 -7.87 9.69 4.35
CA SER A 17 -8.55 8.58 3.68
C SER A 17 -7.77 8.07 2.46
N LEU A 18 -7.19 8.97 1.66
CA LEU A 18 -6.33 8.58 0.54
C LEU A 18 -5.07 7.89 1.03
N LEU A 19 -4.41 8.42 2.06
CA LEU A 19 -3.23 7.81 2.65
C LEU A 19 -3.52 6.42 3.23
N LEU A 20 -4.70 6.20 3.81
CA LEU A 20 -5.12 4.90 4.32
C LEU A 20 -5.10 3.81 3.25
N ILE A 21 -5.33 4.17 1.98
CA ILE A 21 -5.27 3.24 0.85
C ILE A 21 -3.87 3.21 0.22
N ILE A 22 -3.28 4.38 0.00
CA ILE A 22 -2.01 4.53 -0.70
C ILE A 22 -0.85 3.91 0.09
N VAL A 23 -0.79 4.13 1.40
CA VAL A 23 0.31 3.64 2.25
C VAL A 23 0.39 2.11 2.26
N PRO A 24 -0.65 1.35 2.62
CA PRO A 24 -0.56 -0.11 2.61
C PRO A 24 -0.35 -0.68 1.21
N PHE A 25 -0.95 -0.09 0.17
CA PHE A 25 -0.73 -0.53 -1.21
C PHE A 25 0.73 -0.34 -1.65
N THR A 26 1.32 0.81 -1.32
CA THR A 26 2.71 1.13 -1.65
C THR A 26 3.66 0.21 -0.90
N LEU A 27 3.44 -0.03 0.39
CA LEU A 27 4.23 -0.97 1.18
C LEU A 27 4.16 -2.39 0.62
N PHE A 28 2.96 -2.86 0.26
CA PHE A 28 2.78 -4.16 -0.37
C PHE A 28 3.58 -4.28 -1.68
N LYS A 29 3.48 -3.27 -2.55
CA LYS A 29 4.25 -3.21 -3.79
C LYS A 29 5.75 -3.23 -3.53
N ILE A 30 6.25 -2.37 -2.66
CA ILE A 30 7.68 -2.30 -2.32
C ILE A 30 8.16 -3.65 -1.77
N ASN A 31 7.37 -4.29 -0.91
CA ASN A 31 7.71 -5.61 -0.38
C ASN A 31 7.82 -6.67 -1.50
N GLN A 32 6.91 -6.68 -2.47
CA GLN A 32 7.01 -7.56 -3.64
C GLN A 32 8.26 -7.27 -4.48
N TYR A 33 8.60 -5.99 -4.67
CA TYR A 33 9.80 -5.59 -5.38
C TYR A 33 11.07 -6.06 -4.64
N LEU A 34 11.11 -5.89 -3.32
CA LEU A 34 12.20 -6.38 -2.48
C LEU A 34 12.35 -7.90 -2.56
N HIS A 35 11.26 -8.65 -2.53
CA HIS A 35 11.31 -10.10 -2.74
C HIS A 35 11.84 -10.45 -4.14
N LYS A 36 11.38 -9.76 -5.18
CA LYS A 36 11.80 -10.05 -6.56
C LYS A 36 13.30 -9.84 -6.81
N TYR A 37 13.90 -8.81 -6.21
CA TYR A 37 15.30 -8.43 -6.49
C TYR A 37 16.27 -8.72 -5.35
N GLY A 38 15.78 -8.80 -4.12
CA GLY A 38 16.56 -8.97 -2.90
C GLY A 38 16.43 -10.34 -2.26
N ASP A 39 15.48 -11.19 -2.67
CA ASP A 39 15.47 -12.56 -2.17
C ASP A 39 16.69 -13.31 -2.72
N PRO A 40 17.45 -13.96 -1.83
CA PRO A 40 18.62 -14.71 -2.22
C PRO A 40 18.24 -15.95 -3.05
N PRO A 41 19.18 -16.50 -3.83
CA PRO A 41 18.90 -17.58 -4.79
C PRO A 41 18.29 -18.84 -4.17
N TRP A 42 18.55 -19.14 -2.89
CA TRP A 42 17.96 -20.29 -2.18
C TRP A 42 16.48 -20.11 -1.81
N LYS A 43 15.95 -18.89 -1.96
CA LYS A 43 14.57 -18.52 -1.61
C LYS A 43 13.72 -18.18 -2.85
N GLN A 44 14.33 -18.21 -4.04
CA GLN A 44 13.59 -18.03 -5.28
C GLN A 44 12.69 -19.26 -5.51
N PRO A 45 11.41 -19.07 -5.88
CA PRO A 45 10.54 -20.19 -6.20
C PRO A 45 11.16 -20.97 -7.36
N LYS A 46 11.32 -22.30 -7.20
CA LYS A 46 11.77 -23.16 -8.30
C LYS A 46 10.86 -22.90 -9.50
N LYS A 47 11.45 -22.41 -10.59
CA LYS A 47 10.76 -22.34 -11.87
C LYS A 47 10.35 -23.78 -12.20
N PRO A 48 9.05 -24.10 -12.34
CA PRO A 48 8.67 -25.38 -12.89
C PRO A 48 9.22 -25.44 -14.32
N ASP A 49 10.00 -26.48 -14.60
CA ASP A 49 10.61 -26.75 -15.91
C ASP A 49 9.55 -26.88 -17.01
#